data_AF-A0A959DEV9-F1
#
_entry.id   AF-A0A959DEV9-F1
#
_cell.length_a   1.000
_cell.length_b   1.000
_cell.length_c   1.000
_cell.angle_alpha   90.00
_cell.angle_beta   90.00
_cell.angle_gamma   90.00
#
_symmetry.space_group_name_H-M   'P 1'
#
loop_
_entity.id
_entity.type
_entity.pdbx_description
1 polymer ?
#
loop_
_entity_poly.entity_id
_entity_poly.type
_entity_poly.pdbx_seq_one_letter_code
_entity_poly.pdbx_strand_id
1 'polypeptide(L)'
;MQRSFALTTAFLFALAGAFAQTVRELPPKAYELYPTLQDMYGYAVGKQGDYLLIFGGSIRSDVPEQYTQDFPNLEILLIDFRRNRAAAYTSGNLEGPLSEQMSSTGMAYYQEGNTLYLLGGYGYSESNGEFITFPYLTAIDLEATVKALLEGKNPVANFYQLCDERMAIFDGTLDYNGEEFFLINGKSAYKLEPFSDNPVYVEQPYKGQARTFRVKGKQANLEISQFQTWYDLEGFRDHYGPLLPEAIERELELLLDEPIE
;
A
#
# COMPACT_ATOMS: atom_id res chain seq x y z
N MET A 1 44.62 51.40 14.95
CA MET A 1 43.65 50.56 15.70
C MET A 1 42.29 50.68 15.04
N GLN A 2 41.91 49.70 14.21
CA GLN A 2 40.51 49.43 13.88
C GLN A 2 40.48 47.99 13.36
N ARG A 3 39.98 47.07 14.20
CA ARG A 3 39.78 45.67 13.85
C ARG A 3 38.42 45.57 13.17
N SER A 4 38.42 45.22 11.88
CA SER A 4 37.20 44.86 11.17
C SER A 4 36.95 43.36 11.41
N PHE A 5 35.90 43.03 12.15
CA PHE A 5 35.40 41.67 12.30
C PHE A 5 34.32 41.48 11.23
N ALA A 6 34.63 40.71 10.17
CA ALA A 6 33.64 40.22 9.23
C ALA A 6 32.98 38.98 9.86
N LEU A 7 31.73 39.12 10.27
CA LEU A 7 30.91 38.02 10.76
C LEU A 7 30.24 37.36 9.54
N THR A 8 30.82 36.27 9.03
CA THR A 8 30.21 35.49 7.95
C THR A 8 29.21 34.51 8.56
N THR A 9 27.94 34.90 8.61
CA THR A 9 26.85 33.99 8.99
C THR A 9 26.55 33.08 7.79
N ALA A 10 27.07 31.85 7.81
CA ALA A 10 26.63 30.81 6.90
C ALA A 10 25.24 30.33 7.35
N PHE A 11 24.21 30.70 6.58
CA PHE A 11 22.86 30.20 6.76
C PHE A 11 22.83 28.75 6.26
N LEU A 12 22.76 27.77 7.17
CA LEU A 12 22.39 26.40 6.80
C LEU A 12 20.92 26.43 6.35
N PHE A 13 20.69 26.31 5.04
CA PHE A 13 19.39 25.90 4.55
C PHE A 13 19.21 24.41 4.86
N ALA A 14 18.64 24.10 6.02
CA ALA A 14 17.98 22.82 6.22
C ALA A 14 16.69 22.85 5.40
N LEU A 15 16.75 22.41 4.14
CA LEU A 15 15.55 21.94 3.45
C LEU A 15 15.14 20.64 4.15
N ALA A 16 14.37 20.77 5.23
CA ALA A 16 13.49 19.69 5.67
C ALA A 16 12.38 19.59 4.62
N GLY A 17 12.68 18.90 3.51
CA GLY A 17 11.62 18.33 2.71
C GLY A 17 10.85 17.40 3.63
N ALA A 18 9.58 17.69 3.86
CA ALA A 18 8.70 16.79 4.58
C ALA A 18 8.72 15.46 3.81
N PHE A 19 9.45 14.47 4.32
CA PHE A 19 9.28 13.09 3.90
C PHE A 19 7.83 12.77 4.24
N ALA A 20 6.96 12.74 3.23
CA ALA A 20 5.59 12.33 3.40
C ALA A 20 5.63 10.88 3.86
N GLN A 21 5.53 10.67 5.16
CA GLN A 21 5.52 9.34 5.76
C GLN A 21 4.22 8.66 5.34
N THR A 22 4.34 7.46 4.76
CA THR A 22 3.19 6.61 4.45
C THR A 22 2.30 6.49 5.70
N VAL A 23 1.02 6.85 5.57
CA VAL A 23 0.07 6.78 6.69
C VAL A 23 -0.27 5.32 6.95
N ARG A 24 0.25 4.77 8.05
CA ARG A 24 -0.04 3.39 8.49
C ARG A 24 -1.15 3.30 9.53
N GLU A 25 -1.39 4.38 10.25
CA GLU A 25 -2.44 4.48 11.27
C GLU A 25 -3.35 5.67 10.94
N LEU A 26 -4.66 5.43 10.95
CA LEU A 26 -5.64 6.48 10.70
C LEU A 26 -5.81 7.36 11.95
N PRO A 27 -5.95 8.69 11.80
CA PRO A 27 -6.24 9.55 12.93
C PRO A 27 -7.65 9.26 13.48
N PRO A 28 -7.91 9.43 14.79
CA PRO A 28 -9.23 9.20 15.40
C PRO A 28 -10.38 9.88 14.65
N LYS A 29 -10.13 11.08 14.11
CA LYS A 29 -11.12 11.85 13.35
C LYS A 29 -11.60 11.13 12.09
N ALA A 30 -10.78 10.28 11.46
CA ALA A 30 -11.20 9.50 10.29
C ALA A 30 -12.31 8.51 10.66
N TYR A 31 -12.16 7.79 11.78
CA TYR A 31 -13.18 6.88 12.30
C TYR A 31 -14.46 7.61 12.73
N GLU A 32 -14.35 8.84 13.26
CA GLU A 32 -15.55 9.65 13.53
C GLU A 32 -16.32 10.03 12.26
N LEU A 33 -15.59 10.33 11.17
CA LEU A 33 -16.19 10.75 9.90
C LEU A 33 -16.70 9.58 9.06
N TYR A 34 -16.14 8.38 9.23
CA TYR A 34 -16.58 7.15 8.55
C TYR A 34 -16.44 5.94 9.50
N PRO A 35 -17.44 5.68 10.36
CA PRO A 35 -17.36 4.66 11.41
C PRO A 35 -17.05 3.24 10.95
N THR A 36 -17.47 2.84 9.74
CA THR A 36 -17.16 1.52 9.16
C THR A 36 -15.66 1.23 9.06
N LEU A 37 -14.79 2.26 9.09
CA LEU A 37 -13.33 2.05 9.16
C LEU A 37 -12.90 1.28 10.42
N GLN A 38 -13.72 1.24 11.48
CA GLN A 38 -13.42 0.47 12.69
C GLN A 38 -13.46 -1.04 12.45
N ASP A 39 -14.28 -1.48 11.49
CA ASP A 39 -14.48 -2.89 11.14
C ASP A 39 -13.74 -3.28 9.86
N MET A 40 -13.00 -2.33 9.29
CA MET A 40 -12.18 -2.52 8.10
C MET A 40 -10.74 -2.90 8.46
N TYR A 41 -10.15 -3.76 7.64
CA TYR A 41 -8.74 -4.12 7.73
C TYR A 41 -8.16 -4.41 6.34
N GLY A 42 -6.83 -4.46 6.24
CA GLY A 42 -6.12 -4.75 4.99
C GLY A 42 -6.28 -3.67 3.91
N TYR A 43 -6.71 -2.46 4.27
CA TYR A 43 -6.83 -1.33 3.35
C TYR A 43 -5.51 -0.58 3.18
N ALA A 44 -5.35 0.10 2.05
CA ALA A 44 -4.24 1.00 1.77
C ALA A 44 -4.67 2.47 1.91
N VAL A 45 -3.74 3.34 2.31
CA VAL A 45 -4.03 4.75 2.59
C VAL A 45 -3.10 5.68 1.81
N GLY A 46 -3.69 6.66 1.13
CA GLY A 46 -2.99 7.81 0.57
C GLY A 46 -3.41 9.10 1.27
N LYS A 47 -2.47 9.99 1.53
CA LYS A 47 -2.72 11.31 2.13
C LYS A 47 -2.38 12.42 1.14
N GLN A 48 -3.31 13.35 0.95
CA GLN A 48 -3.06 14.55 0.15
C GLN A 48 -3.61 15.79 0.86
N GLY A 49 -2.72 16.59 1.45
CA GLY A 49 -3.12 17.71 2.30
C GLY A 49 -4.04 17.26 3.45
N ASP A 50 -5.25 17.81 3.48
CA ASP A 50 -6.30 17.49 4.48
C ASP A 50 -7.25 16.37 4.03
N TYR A 51 -6.83 15.58 3.04
CA TYR A 51 -7.58 14.42 2.54
C TYR A 51 -6.88 13.12 2.86
N LEU A 52 -7.67 12.11 3.21
CA LEU A 52 -7.25 10.71 3.10
C LEU A 52 -8.06 10.02 2.00
N LEU A 53 -7.37 9.20 1.22
CA LEU A 53 -7.94 8.24 0.30
C LEU A 53 -7.69 6.84 0.86
N ILE A 54 -8.74 6.01 0.93
CA ILE A 54 -8.65 4.63 1.38
C ILE A 54 -9.05 3.72 0.22
N PHE A 55 -8.23 2.72 -0.05
CA PHE A 55 -8.37 1.77 -1.15
C PHE A 55 -8.39 0.34 -0.64
N GLY A 56 -9.22 -0.51 -1.25
CA GLY A 56 -9.35 -1.92 -0.91
C GLY A 56 -9.69 -2.16 0.56
N GLY A 57 -9.28 -3.32 1.04
CA GLY A 57 -9.56 -3.82 2.38
C GLY A 57 -10.84 -4.65 2.45
N SER A 58 -11.00 -5.31 3.59
CA SER A 58 -12.17 -6.12 3.92
C SER A 58 -12.93 -5.47 5.07
N ILE A 59 -14.26 -5.50 5.01
CA ILE A 59 -15.17 -5.09 6.08
C ILE A 59 -15.65 -6.36 6.78
N ARG A 60 -15.39 -6.48 8.07
CA ARG A 60 -15.88 -7.58 8.90
C ARG A 60 -17.35 -7.34 9.26
N SER A 61 -18.18 -8.38 9.19
CA SER A 61 -19.57 -8.28 9.65
C SER A 61 -19.71 -8.25 11.17
N ASP A 62 -20.58 -7.36 11.66
CA ASP A 62 -20.95 -7.23 13.08
C ASP A 62 -21.93 -8.32 13.57
N VAL A 63 -21.88 -9.52 13.01
CA VAL A 63 -22.68 -10.66 13.47
C VAL A 63 -21.89 -11.47 14.52
N PRO A 64 -22.54 -12.22 15.42
CA PRO A 64 -21.85 -13.03 16.42
C PRO A 64 -20.74 -13.90 15.80
N GLU A 65 -19.61 -14.05 16.50
CA GLU A 65 -18.35 -14.71 16.04
C GLU A 65 -18.52 -15.98 15.20
N GLN A 66 -19.60 -16.72 15.42
CA GLN A 66 -19.94 -17.97 14.72
C GLN A 66 -20.28 -17.77 13.23
N TYR A 67 -20.53 -16.53 12.79
CA TYR A 67 -20.98 -16.19 11.44
C TYR A 67 -20.24 -15.00 10.82
N THR A 68 -19.10 -14.58 11.38
CA THR A 68 -18.32 -13.47 10.82
C THR A 68 -17.91 -13.78 9.39
N GLN A 69 -18.25 -12.86 8.49
CA GLN A 69 -17.89 -12.88 7.08
C GLN A 69 -17.15 -11.60 6.76
N ASP A 70 -16.19 -11.70 5.87
CA ASP A 70 -15.43 -10.57 5.38
C ASP A 70 -15.93 -10.19 3.98
N PHE A 71 -16.32 -8.94 3.82
CA PHE A 71 -16.80 -8.39 2.55
C PHE A 71 -15.74 -7.50 1.93
N PRO A 72 -15.45 -7.60 0.63
CA PRO A 72 -14.50 -6.71 -0.01
C PRO A 72 -15.04 -5.27 0.01
N ASN A 73 -14.17 -4.31 0.25
CA ASN A 73 -14.49 -2.91 0.05
C ASN A 73 -14.51 -2.61 -1.46
N LEU A 74 -15.68 -2.25 -1.97
CA LEU A 74 -15.88 -1.88 -3.38
C LEU A 74 -15.86 -0.37 -3.60
N GLU A 75 -15.36 0.40 -2.64
CA GLU A 75 -15.39 1.85 -2.63
C GLU A 75 -13.99 2.45 -2.43
N ILE A 76 -13.70 3.52 -3.16
CA ILE A 76 -12.62 4.44 -2.82
C ILE A 76 -13.19 5.45 -1.83
N LEU A 77 -12.73 5.41 -0.59
CA LEU A 77 -13.21 6.33 0.44
C LEU A 77 -12.37 7.62 0.44
N LEU A 78 -13.04 8.76 0.50
CA LEU A 78 -12.43 10.08 0.63
C LEU A 78 -12.85 10.70 1.96
N ILE A 79 -11.89 10.94 2.85
CA ILE A 79 -12.10 11.67 4.10
C ILE A 79 -11.64 13.12 3.91
N ASP A 80 -12.53 14.10 4.06
CA ASP A 80 -12.25 15.54 3.96
C ASP A 80 -12.26 16.17 5.37
N PHE A 81 -11.07 16.38 5.94
CA PHE A 81 -10.95 16.96 7.28
C PHE A 81 -11.30 18.46 7.32
N ARG A 82 -11.17 19.19 6.21
CA ARG A 82 -11.54 20.62 6.16
C ARG A 82 -13.04 20.82 6.25
N ARG A 83 -13.81 19.95 5.59
CA ARG A 83 -15.28 20.02 5.57
C ARG A 83 -15.95 19.10 6.58
N ASN A 84 -15.18 18.33 7.36
CA ASN A 84 -15.70 17.32 8.30
C ASN A 84 -16.73 16.40 7.66
N ARG A 85 -16.36 15.79 6.53
CA ARG A 85 -17.22 14.84 5.81
C ARG A 85 -16.41 13.70 5.22
N ALA A 86 -17.07 12.60 4.96
CA ALA A 86 -16.57 11.51 4.15
C ALA A 86 -17.44 11.31 2.90
N ALA A 87 -16.85 10.78 1.84
CA ALA A 87 -17.52 10.35 0.62
C ALA A 87 -16.97 9.00 0.19
N ALA A 88 -17.78 8.23 -0.54
CA ALA A 88 -17.38 6.96 -1.13
C ALA A 88 -17.63 7.03 -2.64
N TYR A 89 -16.71 6.45 -3.42
CA TYR A 89 -16.81 6.35 -4.87
C TYR A 89 -16.64 4.89 -5.27
N THR A 90 -17.69 4.32 -5.87
CA THR A 90 -17.71 2.89 -6.19
C THR A 90 -16.63 2.56 -7.21
N SER A 91 -15.73 1.67 -6.82
CA SER A 91 -14.63 1.16 -7.64
C SER A 91 -15.12 0.36 -8.84
N GLY A 92 -16.35 -0.17 -8.82
CA GLY A 92 -16.97 -0.84 -9.98
C GLY A 92 -17.19 0.05 -11.21
N ASN A 93 -16.95 1.37 -11.10
CA ASN A 93 -16.83 2.26 -12.26
C ASN A 93 -15.43 2.22 -12.91
N LEU A 94 -14.49 1.50 -12.32
CA LEU A 94 -13.23 1.10 -12.92
C LEU A 94 -13.50 -0.20 -13.70
N GLU A 95 -12.81 -0.40 -14.83
CA GLU A 95 -13.03 -1.58 -15.66
C GLU A 95 -11.91 -2.61 -15.48
N GLY A 96 -12.28 -3.89 -15.49
CA GLY A 96 -11.35 -5.02 -15.58
C GLY A 96 -10.39 -5.15 -14.40
N PRO A 97 -9.12 -5.53 -14.64
CA PRO A 97 -8.18 -5.88 -13.58
C PRO A 97 -7.89 -4.78 -12.56
N LEU A 98 -8.09 -3.52 -12.91
CA LEU A 98 -7.92 -2.40 -12.00
C LEU A 98 -9.02 -2.40 -10.92
N SER A 99 -10.28 -2.61 -11.30
CA SER A 99 -11.39 -2.72 -10.33
C SER A 99 -11.18 -3.91 -9.40
N GLU A 100 -10.77 -5.04 -9.96
CA GLU A 100 -10.53 -6.27 -9.21
C GLU A 100 -9.44 -6.06 -8.14
N GLN A 101 -8.29 -5.47 -8.51
CA GLN A 101 -7.25 -5.13 -7.54
C GLN A 101 -7.74 -4.11 -6.49
N MET A 102 -8.49 -3.08 -6.90
CA MET A 102 -8.98 -2.06 -5.95
C MET A 102 -9.99 -2.62 -4.93
N SER A 103 -10.57 -3.79 -5.19
CA SER A 103 -11.44 -4.52 -4.25
C SER A 103 -10.71 -5.51 -3.34
N SER A 104 -9.39 -5.66 -3.53
CA SER A 104 -8.58 -6.63 -2.80
C SER A 104 -8.26 -6.18 -1.38
N THR A 105 -7.90 -7.14 -0.54
CA THR A 105 -7.41 -6.91 0.82
C THR A 105 -5.91 -7.18 0.92
N GLY A 106 -5.26 -6.55 1.89
CA GLY A 106 -3.85 -6.80 2.21
C GLY A 106 -2.87 -6.27 1.17
N MET A 107 -3.23 -5.25 0.39
CA MET A 107 -2.28 -4.59 -0.52
C MET A 107 -1.11 -4.03 0.26
N ALA A 108 0.12 -4.33 -0.18
CA ALA A 108 1.29 -3.60 0.30
C ALA A 108 1.27 -2.21 -0.34
N TYR A 109 1.57 -1.16 0.42
CA TYR A 109 1.51 0.21 -0.12
C TYR A 109 2.60 1.11 0.42
N TYR A 110 2.96 2.12 -0.37
CA TYR A 110 3.88 3.17 0.04
C TYR A 110 3.56 4.46 -0.71
N GLN A 111 3.60 5.59 -0.02
CA GLN A 111 3.42 6.90 -0.63
C GLN A 111 4.76 7.63 -0.76
N GLU A 112 5.15 7.92 -1.99
CA GLU A 112 6.28 8.77 -2.32
C GLU A 112 5.78 10.13 -2.82
N GLY A 113 5.82 11.14 -1.96
CA GLY A 113 5.33 12.48 -2.32
C GLY A 113 3.84 12.46 -2.71
N ASN A 114 3.54 12.76 -3.96
CA ASN A 114 2.17 12.76 -4.51
C ASN A 114 1.72 11.40 -5.08
N THR A 115 2.61 10.41 -5.16
CA THR A 115 2.30 9.12 -5.76
C THR A 115 2.11 8.06 -4.68
N LEU A 116 0.97 7.39 -4.70
CA LEU A 116 0.73 6.18 -3.90
C LEU A 116 0.97 4.95 -4.77
N TYR A 117 1.85 4.08 -4.32
CA TYR A 117 2.07 2.76 -4.90
C TYR A 117 1.28 1.72 -4.13
N LEU A 118 0.51 0.91 -4.85
CA LEU A 118 -0.23 -0.25 -4.35
C LEU A 118 0.31 -1.50 -5.02
N LEU A 119 0.69 -2.50 -4.22
CA LEU A 119 1.26 -3.75 -4.69
C LEU A 119 0.40 -4.92 -4.23
N GLY A 120 0.07 -5.76 -5.19
CA GLY A 120 -0.62 -7.01 -4.99
C GLY A 120 -2.02 -6.86 -4.41
N GLY A 121 -2.27 -7.59 -3.31
CA GLY A 121 -3.57 -7.77 -2.68
C GLY A 121 -4.22 -9.10 -3.06
N TYR A 122 -5.09 -9.61 -2.18
CA TYR A 122 -5.85 -10.84 -2.38
C TYR A 122 -7.35 -10.53 -2.55
N GLY A 123 -7.98 -11.10 -3.56
CA GLY A 123 -9.40 -10.87 -3.82
C GLY A 123 -9.94 -11.69 -4.99
N TYR A 124 -11.25 -11.54 -5.24
CA TYR A 124 -11.91 -12.23 -6.34
C TYR A 124 -11.60 -11.56 -7.67
N SER A 125 -11.14 -12.33 -8.65
CA SER A 125 -10.97 -11.90 -10.03
C SER A 125 -12.12 -12.45 -10.85
N GLU A 126 -13.01 -11.56 -11.30
CA GLU A 126 -14.10 -11.93 -12.23
C GLU A 126 -13.51 -12.46 -13.54
N SER A 127 -12.40 -11.86 -13.99
CA SER A 127 -11.69 -12.25 -15.21
C SER A 127 -11.19 -13.69 -15.19
N ASN A 128 -10.78 -14.20 -14.02
CA ASN A 128 -10.29 -15.58 -13.85
C ASN A 128 -11.33 -16.53 -13.24
N GLY A 129 -12.42 -15.99 -12.67
CA GLY A 129 -13.47 -16.78 -12.02
C GLY A 129 -13.07 -17.36 -10.66
N GLU A 130 -12.01 -16.86 -10.04
CA GLU A 130 -11.40 -17.40 -8.82
C GLU A 130 -10.84 -16.29 -7.92
N PHE A 131 -10.52 -16.60 -6.66
CA PHE A 131 -9.73 -15.66 -5.86
C PHE A 131 -8.25 -15.86 -6.15
N ILE A 132 -7.54 -14.76 -6.36
CA ILE A 132 -6.10 -14.75 -6.64
C ILE A 132 -5.40 -13.72 -5.76
N THR A 133 -4.08 -13.84 -5.70
CA THR A 133 -3.22 -12.72 -5.33
C THR A 133 -2.88 -11.95 -6.58
N PHE A 134 -3.28 -10.69 -6.65
CA PHE A 134 -3.16 -9.89 -7.85
C PHE A 134 -1.69 -9.60 -8.20
N PRO A 135 -1.25 -9.76 -9.46
CA PRO A 135 0.14 -9.54 -9.86
C PRO A 135 0.36 -8.08 -10.29
N TYR A 136 -0.15 -7.10 -9.53
CA TYR A 136 -0.20 -5.72 -9.99
C TYR A 136 0.57 -4.75 -9.09
N LEU A 137 1.36 -3.88 -9.73
CA LEU A 137 1.79 -2.61 -9.15
C LEU A 137 0.93 -1.50 -9.76
N THR A 138 0.22 -0.74 -8.92
CA THR A 138 -0.58 0.41 -9.34
C THR A 138 -0.02 1.68 -8.72
N ALA A 139 0.38 2.64 -9.55
CA ALA A 139 0.74 3.99 -9.10
C ALA A 139 -0.44 4.94 -9.28
N ILE A 140 -0.77 5.70 -8.24
CA ILE A 140 -1.90 6.62 -8.19
C ILE A 140 -1.40 8.04 -7.96
N ASP A 141 -1.79 8.98 -8.84
CA ASP A 141 -1.60 10.42 -8.61
C ASP A 141 -2.65 10.93 -7.60
N LEU A 142 -2.24 11.19 -6.36
CA LEU A 142 -3.16 11.52 -5.27
C LEU A 142 -3.84 12.89 -5.46
N GLU A 143 -3.09 13.93 -5.87
CA GLU A 143 -3.64 15.26 -6.15
C GLU A 143 -4.71 15.21 -7.24
N ALA A 144 -4.39 14.58 -8.38
CA ALA A 144 -5.32 14.48 -9.49
C ALA A 144 -6.54 13.62 -9.13
N THR A 145 -6.34 12.57 -8.33
CA THR A 145 -7.42 11.72 -7.81
C THR A 145 -8.36 12.49 -6.90
N VAL A 146 -7.83 13.18 -5.87
CA VAL A 146 -8.66 14.00 -4.97
C VAL A 146 -9.45 15.04 -5.77
N LYS A 147 -8.81 15.71 -6.74
CA LYS A 147 -9.49 16.69 -7.60
C LYS A 147 -10.64 16.06 -8.39
N ALA A 148 -10.39 14.92 -9.06
CA ALA A 148 -11.41 14.22 -9.84
C ALA A 148 -12.61 13.83 -8.98
N LEU A 149 -12.34 13.25 -7.80
CA LEU A 149 -13.38 12.87 -6.84
C LEU A 149 -14.21 14.07 -6.40
N LEU A 150 -13.57 15.16 -5.95
CA LEU A 150 -14.28 16.39 -5.53
C LEU A 150 -15.15 17.01 -6.64
N GLU A 151 -14.78 16.81 -7.90
CA GLU A 151 -15.53 17.25 -9.09
C GLU A 151 -16.59 16.23 -9.56
N GLY A 152 -16.74 15.08 -8.88
CA GLY A 152 -17.66 14.00 -9.25
C GLY A 152 -17.27 13.28 -10.54
N LYS A 153 -15.97 13.27 -10.88
CA LYS A 153 -15.43 12.63 -12.08
C LYS A 153 -14.79 11.28 -11.75
N ASN A 154 -14.77 10.39 -12.73
CA ASN A 154 -14.07 9.11 -12.62
C ASN A 154 -12.55 9.35 -12.48
N PRO A 155 -11.88 8.86 -11.42
CA PRO A 155 -10.46 9.07 -11.19
C PRO A 155 -9.53 8.15 -12.00
N VAL A 156 -10.06 7.20 -12.79
CA VAL A 156 -9.29 6.14 -13.46
C VAL A 156 -8.10 6.63 -14.28
N ALA A 157 -8.21 7.81 -14.91
CA ALA A 157 -7.13 8.40 -15.71
C ALA A 157 -5.88 8.76 -14.88
N ASN A 158 -5.98 8.71 -13.55
CA ASN A 158 -4.89 9.01 -12.63
C ASN A 158 -4.21 7.73 -12.11
N PHE A 159 -4.69 6.55 -12.52
CA PHE A 159 -4.22 5.24 -12.04
C PHE A 159 -3.44 4.56 -13.16
N TYR A 160 -2.25 4.07 -12.82
CA TYR A 160 -1.35 3.46 -13.78
C TYR A 160 -0.93 2.10 -13.25
N GLN A 161 -1.39 1.05 -13.89
CA GLN A 161 -1.20 -0.33 -13.46
C GLN A 161 -0.19 -1.04 -14.35
N LEU A 162 0.75 -1.74 -13.72
CA LEU A 162 1.72 -2.64 -14.33
C LEU A 162 1.44 -4.06 -13.85
N CYS A 163 1.32 -4.99 -14.80
CA CYS A 163 1.25 -6.43 -14.51
C CYS A 163 2.66 -7.02 -14.37
N ASP A 164 2.96 -7.60 -13.22
CA ASP A 164 4.20 -8.30 -12.92
C ASP A 164 3.96 -9.35 -11.83
N GLU A 165 4.12 -10.63 -12.17
CA GLU A 165 3.90 -11.77 -11.25
C GLU A 165 4.75 -11.67 -9.97
N ARG A 166 5.87 -10.96 -9.99
CA ARG A 166 6.71 -10.75 -8.80
C ARG A 166 6.01 -9.89 -7.74
N MET A 167 4.97 -9.16 -8.13
CA MET A 167 4.12 -8.32 -7.26
C MET A 167 2.90 -9.07 -6.72
N ALA A 168 2.73 -10.36 -7.03
CA ALA A 168 1.69 -11.18 -6.42
C ALA A 168 2.03 -11.44 -4.94
N ILE A 169 1.61 -10.51 -4.09
CA ILE A 169 1.78 -10.56 -2.64
C ILE A 169 0.59 -9.91 -1.93
N PHE A 170 0.23 -10.38 -0.76
CA PHE A 170 -0.62 -9.66 0.17
C PHE A 170 -0.10 -9.79 1.61
N ASP A 171 -0.53 -8.88 2.47
CA ASP A 171 -0.09 -8.75 3.87
C ASP A 171 1.43 -8.57 4.03
N GLY A 172 2.09 -7.97 3.03
CA GLY A 172 3.50 -7.64 3.05
C GLY A 172 3.76 -6.20 3.51
N THR A 173 4.91 -5.97 4.15
CA THR A 173 5.37 -4.64 4.55
C THR A 173 6.26 -4.06 3.46
N LEU A 174 5.84 -2.94 2.87
CA LEU A 174 6.58 -2.20 1.84
C LEU A 174 7.14 -0.90 2.41
N ASP A 175 8.39 -0.58 2.09
CA ASP A 175 8.99 0.71 2.43
C ASP A 175 10.04 1.11 1.38
N TYR A 176 10.51 2.35 1.43
CA TYR A 176 11.39 2.95 0.43
C TYR A 176 12.46 3.80 1.08
N ASN A 177 13.72 3.64 0.65
CA ASN A 177 14.84 4.37 1.23
C ASN A 177 15.24 5.65 0.45
N GLY A 178 14.49 6.02 -0.59
CA GLY A 178 14.87 7.12 -1.49
C GLY A 178 15.52 6.66 -2.80
N GLU A 179 15.84 5.37 -2.95
CA GLU A 179 16.38 4.80 -4.20
C GLU A 179 15.66 3.52 -4.62
N GLU A 180 15.38 2.61 -3.70
CA GLU A 180 14.72 1.33 -3.97
C GLU A 180 13.65 0.97 -2.94
N PHE A 181 12.69 0.16 -3.39
CA PHE A 181 11.65 -0.41 -2.56
C PHE A 181 12.14 -1.70 -1.90
N PHE A 182 11.69 -1.89 -0.67
CA PHE A 182 11.94 -3.04 0.16
C PHE A 182 10.59 -3.63 0.55
N LEU A 183 10.42 -4.92 0.34
CA LEU A 183 9.19 -5.64 0.61
C LEU A 183 9.53 -6.91 1.38
N ILE A 184 9.02 -7.02 2.60
CA ILE A 184 9.25 -8.16 3.50
C ILE A 184 7.92 -8.71 4.00
N ASN A 185 7.95 -9.95 4.49
CA ASN A 185 6.77 -10.70 4.93
C ASN A 185 5.77 -10.92 3.79
N GLY A 186 4.50 -11.08 4.13
CA GLY A 186 3.43 -11.39 3.20
C GLY A 186 3.41 -12.83 2.70
N LYS A 187 2.53 -13.04 1.74
CA LYS A 187 2.15 -14.35 1.22
C LYS A 187 1.47 -14.21 -0.14
N SER A 188 1.28 -15.33 -0.82
CA SER A 188 0.37 -15.44 -1.97
C SER A 188 -0.61 -16.58 -1.72
N ALA A 189 -1.82 -16.43 -2.21
CA ALA A 189 -2.85 -17.45 -2.18
C ALA A 189 -3.74 -17.41 -3.42
N TYR A 190 -4.38 -18.55 -3.68
CA TYR A 190 -5.49 -18.66 -4.63
C TYR A 190 -6.59 -19.57 -4.08
N LYS A 191 -7.83 -19.35 -4.51
CA LYS A 191 -8.98 -20.19 -4.17
C LYS A 191 -9.69 -20.66 -5.43
N LEU A 192 -9.53 -21.94 -5.75
CA LEU A 192 -10.19 -22.58 -6.89
C LEU A 192 -11.64 -22.90 -6.54
N GLU A 193 -12.50 -22.81 -7.56
CA GLU A 193 -13.94 -23.12 -7.48
C GLU A 193 -14.61 -22.46 -6.26
N PRO A 194 -14.48 -21.13 -6.07
CA PRO A 194 -14.79 -20.49 -4.79
C PRO A 194 -16.26 -20.55 -4.37
N PHE A 195 -17.15 -20.89 -5.30
CA PHE A 195 -18.59 -21.02 -5.09
C PHE A 195 -19.09 -22.48 -5.13
N SER A 196 -18.18 -23.46 -5.18
CA SER A 196 -18.54 -24.88 -5.07
C SER A 196 -18.69 -25.30 -3.60
N ASP A 197 -19.25 -26.50 -3.37
CA ASP A 197 -19.31 -27.09 -2.03
C ASP A 197 -17.93 -27.50 -1.49
N ASN A 198 -16.91 -27.62 -2.35
CA ASN A 198 -15.56 -28.07 -2.01
C ASN A 198 -14.49 -27.11 -2.57
N PRO A 199 -14.43 -25.85 -2.13
CA PRO A 199 -13.43 -24.91 -2.62
C PRO A 199 -12.03 -25.31 -2.14
N VAL A 200 -11.01 -25.08 -2.97
CA VAL A 200 -9.62 -25.38 -2.61
C VAL A 200 -8.87 -24.07 -2.40
N TYR A 201 -8.45 -23.81 -1.16
CA TYR A 201 -7.57 -22.70 -0.81
C TYR A 201 -6.13 -23.18 -0.69
N VAL A 202 -5.21 -22.53 -1.41
CA VAL A 202 -3.78 -22.79 -1.35
C VAL A 202 -3.08 -21.49 -1.01
N GLU A 203 -2.30 -21.50 0.07
CA GLU A 203 -1.49 -20.37 0.52
C GLU A 203 -0.01 -20.76 0.52
N GLN A 204 0.82 -19.80 0.12
CA GLN A 204 2.26 -19.88 0.19
C GLN A 204 2.77 -18.68 0.99
N PRO A 205 3.27 -18.90 2.22
CA PRO A 205 3.89 -17.84 3.00
C PRO A 205 5.24 -17.44 2.40
N TYR A 206 5.56 -16.15 2.43
CA TYR A 206 6.88 -15.61 2.10
C TYR A 206 7.68 -15.25 3.36
N LYS A 207 7.35 -15.89 4.50
CA LYS A 207 8.09 -15.75 5.75
C LYS A 207 9.58 -16.03 5.52
N GLY A 208 10.44 -15.18 6.05
CA GLY A 208 11.90 -15.31 5.87
C GLY A 208 12.43 -14.81 4.52
N GLN A 209 11.60 -14.15 3.69
CA GLN A 209 12.02 -13.60 2.40
C GLN A 209 11.91 -12.08 2.40
N ALA A 210 12.90 -11.42 1.79
CA ALA A 210 12.83 -10.00 1.47
C ALA A 210 12.98 -9.81 -0.04
N ARG A 211 12.33 -8.79 -0.60
CA ARG A 211 12.42 -8.40 -2.01
C ARG A 211 12.88 -6.96 -2.09
N THR A 212 13.80 -6.69 -3.01
CA THR A 212 14.20 -5.32 -3.35
C THR A 212 13.99 -5.07 -4.83
N PHE A 213 13.58 -3.85 -5.18
CA PHE A 213 13.37 -3.47 -6.58
C PHE A 213 13.27 -1.96 -6.73
N ARG A 214 13.43 -1.47 -7.95
CA ARG A 214 13.22 -0.06 -8.30
C ARG A 214 12.05 0.07 -9.25
N VAL A 215 11.24 1.11 -9.02
CA VAL A 215 10.21 1.53 -9.96
C VAL A 215 10.78 2.68 -10.79
N LYS A 216 10.73 2.54 -12.10
CA LYS A 216 11.15 3.56 -13.06
C LYS A 216 9.97 4.03 -13.88
N GLY A 217 10.14 5.22 -14.46
CA GLY A 217 9.12 5.85 -15.29
C GLY A 217 8.04 6.56 -14.47
N LYS A 218 7.07 7.11 -15.18
CA LYS A 218 5.88 7.76 -14.62
C LYS A 218 4.70 7.35 -15.47
N GLN A 219 3.53 7.33 -14.85
CA GLN A 219 2.27 7.13 -15.57
C GLN A 219 2.28 5.82 -16.37
N ALA A 220 1.97 5.85 -17.67
CA ALA A 220 1.88 4.66 -18.51
C ALA A 220 3.23 3.94 -18.79
N ASN A 221 4.37 4.50 -18.36
CA ASN A 221 5.70 3.92 -18.58
C ASN A 221 6.30 3.31 -17.31
N LEU A 222 5.47 2.82 -16.38
CA LEU A 222 5.95 2.15 -15.17
C LEU A 222 6.74 0.88 -15.53
N GLU A 223 7.90 0.72 -14.90
CA GLU A 223 8.76 -0.44 -15.07
C GLU A 223 9.35 -0.85 -13.72
N ILE A 224 9.39 -2.15 -13.45
CA ILE A 224 10.13 -2.73 -12.34
C ILE A 224 11.51 -3.16 -12.84
N SER A 225 12.55 -2.63 -12.23
CA SER A 225 13.96 -2.95 -12.53
C SER A 225 14.74 -3.32 -11.28
N GLN A 226 15.89 -3.96 -11.45
CA GLN A 226 16.78 -4.36 -10.35
C GLN A 226 16.07 -5.18 -9.25
N PHE A 227 15.13 -6.03 -9.67
CA PHE A 227 14.42 -6.90 -8.73
C PHE A 227 15.33 -8.01 -8.22
N GLN A 228 15.35 -8.20 -6.91
CA GLN A 228 16.07 -9.29 -6.24
C GLN A 228 15.22 -9.87 -5.11
N THR A 229 15.30 -11.19 -4.94
CA THR A 229 14.77 -11.89 -3.75
C THR A 229 15.93 -12.32 -2.86
N TRP A 230 15.79 -12.09 -1.56
CA TRP A 230 16.72 -12.46 -0.51
C TRP A 230 16.08 -13.53 0.36
N TYR A 231 16.80 -14.63 0.58
CA TYR A 231 16.37 -15.76 1.42
C TYR A 231 17.17 -15.86 2.72
N ASP A 232 18.29 -15.13 2.80
CA ASP A 232 19.12 -14.98 4.00
C ASP A 232 18.88 -13.58 4.57
N LEU A 233 18.06 -13.50 5.63
CA LEU A 233 17.67 -12.23 6.23
C LEU A 233 18.80 -11.58 7.04
N GLU A 234 19.71 -12.37 7.61
CA GLU A 234 20.90 -11.82 8.28
C GLU A 234 21.83 -11.18 7.25
N GLY A 235 22.12 -11.89 6.15
CA GLY A 235 22.91 -11.36 5.05
C GLY A 235 22.27 -10.15 4.36
N PHE A 236 20.94 -10.14 4.24
CA PHE A 236 20.17 -8.98 3.76
C PHE A 236 20.33 -7.77 4.69
N ARG A 237 20.19 -7.98 6.01
CA ARG A 237 20.37 -6.92 7.02
C ARG A 237 21.79 -6.37 6.99
N ASP A 238 22.79 -7.24 6.90
CA ASP A 238 24.20 -6.83 6.84
C ASP A 238 24.53 -6.07 5.53
N HIS A 239 23.92 -6.47 4.41
CA HIS A 239 24.15 -5.84 3.12
C HIS A 239 23.64 -4.39 3.08
N TYR A 240 22.40 -4.16 3.49
CA TYR A 240 21.78 -2.83 3.44
C TYR A 240 22.10 -1.99 4.67
N GLY A 241 22.24 -2.61 5.84
CA GLY A 241 22.55 -1.96 7.11
C GLY A 241 21.74 -0.68 7.32
N PRO A 242 22.39 0.49 7.44
CA PRO A 242 21.71 1.77 7.71
C PRO A 242 20.85 2.29 6.53
N LEU A 243 20.86 1.63 5.37
CA LEU A 243 20.02 1.96 4.22
C LEU A 243 18.63 1.31 4.30
N LEU A 244 18.41 0.41 5.25
CA LEU A 244 17.09 -0.15 5.49
C LEU A 244 16.15 0.94 6.02
N PRO A 245 14.96 1.08 5.44
CA PRO A 245 13.96 2.00 5.97
C PRO A 245 13.30 1.42 7.22
N GLU A 246 12.78 2.31 8.08
CA GLU A 246 12.36 2.00 9.46
C GLU A 246 11.36 0.84 9.55
N ALA A 247 10.36 0.78 8.66
CA ALA A 247 9.35 -0.28 8.74
C ALA A 247 9.97 -1.65 8.45
N ILE A 248 10.97 -1.72 7.57
CA ILE A 248 11.64 -2.98 7.21
C ILE A 248 12.58 -3.43 8.32
N GLU A 249 13.31 -2.50 8.93
CA GLU A 249 14.16 -2.81 10.08
C GLU A 249 13.34 -3.40 11.23
N ARG A 250 12.19 -2.81 11.53
CA ARG A 250 11.26 -3.32 12.56
C ARG A 250 10.76 -4.74 12.26
N GLU A 251 10.36 -5.01 11.02
CA GLU A 251 9.91 -6.35 10.62
C GLU A 251 11.05 -7.38 10.67
N LEU A 252 12.27 -6.99 10.30
CA LEU A 252 13.43 -7.87 10.41
C LEU A 252 13.75 -8.22 11.86
N GLU A 253 13.68 -7.27 12.79
CA GLU A 253 13.88 -7.53 14.22
C GLU A 253 12.90 -8.58 14.73
N LEU A 254 11.62 -8.45 14.38
CA LEU A 254 10.59 -9.42 14.77
C LEU A 254 10.88 -10.82 14.19
N LEU A 255 11.32 -10.92 12.95
CA LEU A 255 11.59 -12.20 12.29
C LEU A 255 12.86 -12.89 12.78
N LEU A 256 13.91 -12.14 13.11
CA LEU A 256 15.18 -12.68 13.58
C LEU A 256 15.15 -13.07 15.07
N ASP A 257 14.25 -12.47 15.85
CA ASP A 257 14.05 -12.80 17.25
C ASP A 257 13.08 -13.99 17.48
N GLU A 258 12.42 -14.49 16.43
CA GLU A 258 11.59 -15.70 16.55
C GLU A 258 12.47 -16.95 16.80
N PRO A 259 12.13 -17.77 17.81
CA PRO A 259 12.85 -19.02 18.05
C PRO A 259 12.68 -19.95 16.84
N ILE A 260 13.78 -20.54 16.39
CA ILE A 260 13.78 -21.57 15.35
C ILE A 260 12.94 -22.76 15.86
N GLU A 261 11.76 -22.98 15.27
CA GLU A 261 10.93 -24.18 15.49
C GLU A 261 11.60 -25.46 14.97
#